data_AF-A0A7S2NHK5-F1
#
_entry.id   AF-A0A7S2NHK5-F1
#
_cell.length_a   1.000
_cell.length_b   1.000
_cell.length_c   1.000
_cell.angle_alpha   90.00
_cell.angle_beta   90.00
_cell.angle_gamma   90.00
#
_symmetry.space_group_name_H-M   'P 1'
#
loop_
_entity.id
_entity.type
_entity.pdbx_description
1 polymer ?
#
loop_
_entity_poly.entity_id
_entity_poly.type
_entity_poly.pdbx_seq_one_letter_code
_entity_poly.pdbx_strand_id
1 'polypeptide(L)'
;EDAASFQERVGVQMSDVWLEEEMRDVIVGGKRRKASRDPIDATRSCLATAPPLAGEVARAVAYFVVGLLLRLYQAVSLMRGLAVGQSGSSTAFITLRTVADRTIAEQLVLQHGSCWTAIGAPEPRDVVWRNAAVSKRTRDSRRGMSNVLLIFGLAFWSVPVWLLRGVAHINDGQAQQGLFWDVVRSLTKVWVPITLLLLLQRMLPFALELVAQEYEGHKVKSKICLRSLRWNLRYQFMTVFVNLILGSLHEVNEFNGLTNSFAFLPRFALHPEEVTRILRDEVPRVANYFILYCCARVGITLPFLLAWPLLWSTCQR
;
A
#
# COMPACT_ATOMS: atom_id res chain seq x y z
N GLU A 1 -38.48 -36.60 13.37
CA GLU A 1 -38.10 -36.80 11.95
C GLU A 1 -37.94 -35.53 11.11
N ASP A 2 -38.01 -34.29 11.64
CA ASP A 2 -37.87 -33.10 10.74
C ASP A 2 -37.04 -31.91 11.30
N ALA A 3 -36.00 -32.18 12.08
CA ALA A 3 -35.03 -31.13 12.46
C ALA A 3 -33.57 -31.47 12.13
N ALA A 4 -33.24 -32.76 11.99
CA ALA A 4 -31.90 -33.22 11.62
C ALA A 4 -31.63 -33.16 10.10
N SER A 5 -32.68 -33.21 9.26
CA SER A 5 -32.58 -33.15 7.79
C SER A 5 -32.39 -31.74 7.22
N PHE A 6 -32.53 -30.70 8.05
CA PHE A 6 -32.32 -29.28 7.69
C PHE A 6 -30.92 -28.78 8.08
N GLN A 7 -30.31 -29.34 9.14
CA GLN A 7 -28.93 -29.01 9.53
C GLN A 7 -27.88 -29.59 8.58
N GLU A 8 -28.17 -30.72 7.92
CA GLU A 8 -27.22 -31.37 7.00
C GLU A 8 -27.21 -30.76 5.59
N ARG A 9 -28.24 -29.98 5.22
CA ARG A 9 -28.31 -29.23 3.95
C ARG A 9 -27.78 -27.79 4.01
N VAL A 10 -27.56 -27.25 5.21
CA VAL A 10 -27.03 -25.89 5.41
C VAL A 10 -25.56 -25.92 5.91
N GLY A 11 -25.09 -27.08 6.41
CA GLY A 11 -23.80 -27.24 7.08
C GLY A 11 -22.58 -27.51 6.19
N VAL A 12 -22.71 -27.61 4.86
CA VAL A 12 -21.58 -27.99 3.97
C VAL A 12 -21.36 -27.00 2.81
N GLN A 13 -22.10 -25.89 2.73
CA GLN A 13 -22.13 -25.07 1.52
C GLN A 13 -21.86 -23.57 1.71
N MET A 14 -21.35 -23.15 2.87
CA MET A 14 -21.16 -21.72 3.20
C MET A 14 -19.74 -21.33 3.62
N SER A 15 -18.77 -22.24 3.53
CA SER A 15 -17.34 -21.93 3.67
C SER A 15 -16.69 -21.47 2.35
N ASP A 16 -17.33 -21.75 1.22
CA ASP A 16 -16.80 -21.46 -0.13
C ASP A 16 -17.45 -20.23 -0.80
N VAL A 17 -18.46 -19.62 -0.17
CA VAL A 17 -19.32 -18.60 -0.83
C VAL A 17 -18.74 -17.18 -0.77
N TRP A 18 -17.87 -16.86 0.19
CA TRP A 18 -17.36 -15.50 0.37
C TRP A 18 -16.12 -15.14 -0.47
N LEU A 19 -15.51 -16.12 -1.14
CA LEU A 19 -14.52 -15.87 -2.20
C LEU A 19 -15.11 -16.03 -3.60
N GLU A 20 -16.34 -16.57 -3.71
CA GLU A 20 -17.03 -16.71 -4.97
C GLU A 20 -18.03 -15.59 -5.27
N GLU A 21 -18.59 -14.84 -4.32
CA GLU A 21 -19.54 -13.76 -4.68
C GLU A 21 -18.87 -12.57 -5.38
N GLU A 22 -17.62 -12.24 -5.06
CA GLU A 22 -16.84 -11.21 -5.80
C GLU A 22 -16.22 -11.77 -7.11
N MET A 23 -16.35 -13.10 -7.35
CA MET A 23 -16.05 -13.76 -8.62
C MET A 23 -17.31 -14.20 -9.41
N ARG A 24 -18.51 -14.21 -8.82
CA ARG A 24 -19.76 -14.67 -9.45
C ARG A 24 -20.55 -13.56 -10.10
N ASP A 25 -20.31 -12.29 -9.77
CA ASP A 25 -20.80 -11.18 -10.59
C ASP A 25 -20.09 -11.12 -11.96
N VAL A 26 -19.08 -11.98 -12.18
CA VAL A 26 -18.43 -12.24 -13.47
C VAL A 26 -19.01 -13.47 -14.19
N ILE A 27 -19.88 -14.29 -13.56
CA ILE A 27 -20.36 -15.57 -14.12
C ILE A 27 -21.86 -15.82 -13.89
N VAL A 28 -22.74 -14.88 -14.26
CA VAL A 28 -24.13 -15.21 -14.64
C VAL A 28 -24.52 -14.44 -15.91
N GLY A 29 -23.82 -14.75 -16.99
CA GLY A 29 -24.23 -14.49 -18.37
C GLY A 29 -23.81 -15.71 -19.18
N GLY A 30 -24.76 -16.60 -19.47
CA GLY A 30 -24.47 -17.93 -20.00
C GLY A 30 -23.69 -17.92 -21.32
N LYS A 31 -22.49 -18.50 -21.31
CA LYS A 31 -22.05 -19.58 -22.21
C LYS A 31 -20.65 -20.06 -21.79
N ARG A 32 -20.56 -21.34 -21.40
CA ARG A 32 -19.28 -22.02 -21.12
C ARG A 32 -18.35 -21.91 -22.33
N ARG A 33 -17.25 -21.17 -22.20
CA ARG A 33 -16.00 -21.43 -22.91
C ARG A 33 -14.89 -21.53 -21.87
N LYS A 34 -14.19 -22.67 -21.87
CA LYS A 34 -13.01 -22.91 -21.03
C LYS A 34 -11.94 -21.89 -21.43
N ALA A 35 -11.72 -20.87 -20.61
CA ALA A 35 -10.61 -19.93 -20.77
C ALA A 35 -9.48 -20.26 -19.78
N SER A 36 -8.26 -20.18 -20.28
CA SER A 36 -6.99 -20.62 -19.69
C SER A 36 -6.73 -20.08 -18.29
N ARG A 37 -5.98 -20.86 -17.50
CA ARG A 37 -5.93 -20.86 -16.03
C ARG A 37 -4.83 -20.00 -15.41
N ASP A 38 -4.25 -19.04 -16.15
CA ASP A 38 -3.10 -18.27 -15.66
C ASP A 38 -3.35 -16.75 -15.71
N PRO A 39 -3.29 -16.03 -14.56
CA PRO A 39 -3.42 -14.57 -14.53
C PRO A 39 -2.30 -13.85 -15.31
N ILE A 40 -1.23 -14.56 -15.65
CA ILE A 40 -0.11 -14.12 -16.48
C ILE A 40 -0.52 -13.99 -17.96
N ASP A 41 -1.45 -14.81 -18.44
CA ASP A 41 -1.84 -14.83 -19.86
C ASP A 41 -2.84 -13.71 -20.20
N ALA A 42 -3.71 -13.32 -19.25
CA ALA A 42 -4.58 -12.15 -19.40
C ALA A 42 -3.76 -10.85 -19.52
N THR A 43 -2.64 -10.77 -18.80
CA THR A 43 -1.72 -9.61 -18.89
C THR A 43 -0.95 -9.62 -20.23
N ARG A 44 -0.63 -10.79 -20.79
CA ARG A 44 0.04 -10.93 -22.10
C ARG A 44 -0.80 -10.40 -23.27
N SER A 45 -2.12 -10.64 -23.24
CA SER A 45 -3.04 -10.19 -24.30
C SER A 45 -3.13 -8.66 -24.39
N CYS A 46 -3.22 -7.97 -23.25
CA CYS A 46 -3.31 -6.50 -23.21
C CYS A 46 -1.97 -5.78 -23.50
N LEU A 47 -0.83 -6.47 -23.35
CA LEU A 47 0.51 -5.92 -23.60
C LEU A 47 0.99 -6.11 -25.04
N ALA A 48 0.22 -6.79 -25.90
CA ALA A 48 0.58 -7.04 -27.29
C ALA A 48 0.37 -5.82 -28.22
N THR A 49 -0.33 -4.78 -27.75
CA THR A 49 -0.71 -3.59 -28.55
C THR A 49 0.12 -2.34 -28.27
N ALA A 50 1.16 -2.43 -27.42
CA ALA A 50 2.01 -1.29 -27.07
C ALA A 50 3.30 -1.23 -27.93
N PRO A 51 3.82 -0.02 -28.25
CA PRO A 51 5.02 0.13 -29.08
C PRO A 51 6.25 -0.56 -28.44
N PRO A 52 7.19 -1.08 -29.26
CA PRO A 52 8.18 -2.08 -28.82
C PRO A 52 9.11 -1.61 -27.70
N LEU A 53 9.44 -0.31 -27.65
CA LEU A 53 10.33 0.28 -26.64
C LEU A 53 9.61 0.57 -25.30
N ALA A 54 8.32 0.91 -25.35
CA ALA A 54 7.50 1.09 -24.14
C ALA A 54 7.11 -0.26 -23.53
N GLY A 55 7.01 -1.31 -24.34
CA GLY A 55 6.68 -2.67 -23.91
C GLY A 55 7.70 -3.27 -22.95
N GLU A 56 9.01 -3.07 -23.16
CA GLU A 56 10.04 -3.65 -22.29
C GLU A 56 10.09 -3.00 -20.90
N VAL A 57 10.05 -1.67 -20.84
CA VAL A 57 10.00 -0.94 -19.56
C VAL A 57 8.69 -1.24 -18.83
N ALA A 58 7.56 -1.27 -19.53
CA ALA A 58 6.28 -1.64 -18.95
C ALA A 58 6.28 -3.08 -18.41
N ARG A 59 6.90 -4.03 -19.12
CA ARG A 59 7.08 -5.41 -18.65
C ARG A 59 7.96 -5.47 -17.41
N ALA A 60 9.10 -4.79 -17.40
CA ALA A 60 10.01 -4.77 -16.25
C ALA A 60 9.33 -4.19 -15.01
N VAL A 61 8.58 -3.09 -15.18
CA VAL A 61 7.76 -2.47 -14.14
C VAL A 61 6.67 -3.43 -13.66
N ALA A 62 5.94 -4.09 -14.57
CA ALA A 62 4.90 -5.05 -14.21
C ALA A 62 5.47 -6.25 -13.43
N TYR A 63 6.58 -6.83 -13.88
CA TYR A 63 7.26 -7.92 -13.16
C TYR A 63 7.73 -7.49 -11.77
N PHE A 64 8.30 -6.29 -11.65
CA PHE A 64 8.72 -5.77 -10.35
C PHE A 64 7.53 -5.57 -9.40
N VAL A 65 6.45 -4.96 -9.89
CA VAL A 65 5.23 -4.71 -9.12
C VAL A 65 4.56 -6.01 -8.68
N VAL A 66 4.30 -6.91 -9.63
CA VAL A 66 3.65 -8.21 -9.35
C VAL A 66 4.53 -9.06 -8.45
N GLY A 67 5.84 -9.11 -8.71
CA GLY A 67 6.81 -9.83 -7.88
C GLY A 67 6.87 -9.29 -6.44
N LEU A 68 6.85 -7.98 -6.26
CA LEU A 68 6.85 -7.37 -4.93
C LEU A 68 5.54 -7.65 -4.18
N LEU A 69 4.39 -7.52 -4.84
CA LEU A 69 3.08 -7.80 -4.24
C LEU A 69 2.96 -9.26 -3.82
N LEU A 70 3.42 -10.20 -4.65
CA LEU A 70 3.43 -11.63 -4.32
C LEU A 70 4.31 -11.92 -3.11
N ARG A 71 5.51 -11.34 -3.04
CA ARG A 71 6.41 -11.51 -1.89
C ARG A 71 5.83 -10.90 -0.61
N LEU A 72 5.19 -9.74 -0.70
CA LEU A 72 4.50 -9.13 0.43
C LEU A 72 3.34 -10.00 0.91
N TYR A 73 2.54 -10.54 -0.02
CA TYR A 73 1.44 -11.44 0.30
C TYR A 73 1.95 -12.72 0.99
N GLN A 74 3.03 -13.32 0.47
CA GLN A 74 3.66 -14.49 1.07
C GLN A 74 4.24 -14.21 2.47
N ALA A 75 4.89 -13.06 2.66
CA ALA A 75 5.42 -12.66 3.96
C ALA A 75 4.29 -12.48 4.99
N VAL A 76 3.19 -11.85 4.56
CA VAL A 76 2.01 -11.63 5.40
C VAL A 76 1.28 -12.93 5.72
N SER A 77 1.14 -13.86 4.76
CA SER A 77 0.48 -15.15 5.00
C SER A 77 1.31 -16.06 5.91
N LEU A 78 2.64 -16.01 5.81
CA LEU A 78 3.54 -16.72 6.72
C LEU A 78 3.47 -16.14 8.14
N MET A 79 3.48 -14.81 8.27
CA MET A 79 3.27 -14.12 9.54
C MET A 79 1.90 -14.44 10.16
N ARG A 80 0.86 -14.62 9.33
CA ARG A 80 -0.45 -15.07 9.76
C ARG A 80 -0.41 -16.50 10.30
N GLY A 81 0.29 -17.42 9.63
CA GLY A 81 0.45 -18.82 10.06
C GLY A 81 1.09 -18.95 11.45
N LEU A 82 2.08 -18.10 11.75
CA LEU A 82 2.71 -18.03 13.09
C LEU A 82 1.79 -17.44 14.17
N ALA A 83 0.73 -16.74 13.77
CA ALA A 83 -0.11 -15.96 14.67
C ALA A 83 -1.47 -16.60 14.98
N VAL A 84 -1.85 -17.72 14.35
CA VAL A 84 -3.15 -18.37 14.60
C VAL A 84 -3.16 -19.05 15.97
N GLY A 85 -3.88 -18.43 16.92
CA GLY A 85 -4.19 -18.99 18.23
C GLY A 85 -5.70 -19.12 18.44
N GLN A 86 -6.12 -20.38 18.62
CA GLN A 86 -7.35 -20.97 19.17
C GLN A 86 -8.75 -20.53 18.69
N SER A 87 -9.56 -21.57 18.41
CA SER A 87 -10.95 -21.56 17.96
C SER A 87 -11.97 -21.16 19.04
N GLY A 88 -11.95 -19.89 19.45
CA GLY A 88 -12.99 -19.30 20.29
C GLY A 88 -13.19 -17.81 19.98
N SER A 89 -14.43 -17.38 19.71
CA SER A 89 -14.72 -15.97 19.47
C SER A 89 -14.91 -15.23 20.79
N SER A 90 -14.06 -14.24 21.06
CA SER A 90 -14.16 -13.36 22.24
C SER A 90 -15.09 -12.16 22.02
N THR A 91 -15.78 -12.08 20.87
CA THR A 91 -16.66 -10.95 20.55
C THR A 91 -18.02 -11.39 20.07
N ALA A 92 -19.04 -10.65 20.51
CA ALA A 92 -20.43 -10.85 20.16
C ALA A 92 -21.07 -9.51 19.77
N PHE A 93 -22.12 -9.58 18.95
CA PHE A 93 -22.97 -8.46 18.62
C PHE A 93 -24.22 -8.52 19.50
N ILE A 94 -24.57 -7.41 20.13
CA ILE A 94 -25.73 -7.29 21.00
C ILE A 94 -26.67 -6.28 20.37
N THR A 95 -27.93 -6.67 20.20
CA THR A 95 -29.01 -5.78 19.78
C THR A 95 -29.84 -5.40 21.01
N LEU A 96 -30.17 -4.12 21.10
CA LEU A 96 -30.98 -3.57 22.18
C LEU A 96 -32.28 -3.02 21.59
N ARG A 97 -33.32 -2.92 22.43
CA ARG A 97 -34.65 -2.50 21.97
C ARG A 97 -34.72 -1.02 21.63
N THR A 98 -33.98 -0.19 22.37
CA THR A 98 -33.98 1.27 22.18
C THR A 98 -32.58 1.80 21.87
N VAL A 99 -32.53 2.93 21.16
CA VAL A 99 -31.27 3.63 20.85
C VAL A 99 -30.65 4.22 22.12
N ALA A 100 -31.48 4.68 23.06
CA ALA A 100 -31.05 5.21 24.35
C ALA A 100 -30.29 4.14 25.16
N ASP A 101 -30.85 2.92 25.26
CA ASP A 101 -30.19 1.81 25.95
C ASP A 101 -28.85 1.47 25.30
N ARG A 102 -28.76 1.53 23.97
CA ARG A 102 -27.50 1.33 23.24
C ARG A 102 -26.47 2.38 23.59
N THR A 103 -26.83 3.67 23.56
CA THR A 103 -25.89 4.74 23.87
C THR A 103 -25.41 4.67 25.32
N ILE A 104 -26.29 4.31 26.25
CA ILE A 104 -25.95 4.10 27.66
C ILE A 104 -24.99 2.92 27.80
N ALA A 105 -25.28 1.79 27.15
CA ALA A 105 -24.41 0.60 27.19
C ALA A 105 -23.03 0.83 26.56
N GLU A 106 -22.91 1.71 25.56
CA GLU A 106 -21.62 2.08 24.95
C GLU A 106 -20.78 3.00 25.86
N GLN A 107 -21.42 3.89 26.62
CA GLN A 107 -20.73 4.87 27.46
C GLN A 107 -20.41 4.34 28.87
N LEU A 108 -21.13 3.31 29.34
CA LEU A 108 -20.91 2.72 30.66
C LEU A 108 -19.58 1.98 30.72
N VAL A 109 -18.73 2.40 31.67
CA VAL A 109 -17.53 1.63 32.04
C VAL A 109 -17.98 0.48 32.93
N LEU A 110 -18.03 -0.72 32.37
CA LEU A 110 -18.26 -1.93 33.16
C LEU A 110 -17.13 -2.09 34.19
N GLN A 111 -17.46 -2.17 35.48
CA GLN A 111 -16.52 -2.15 36.60
C GLN A 111 -15.39 -3.20 36.52
N HIS A 112 -15.56 -4.25 35.73
CA HIS A 112 -14.55 -5.27 35.48
C HIS A 112 -13.63 -4.83 34.32
N GLY A 113 -12.69 -3.93 34.62
CA GLY A 113 -11.90 -3.12 33.68
C GLY A 113 -10.97 -3.82 32.68
N SER A 114 -11.09 -5.13 32.43
CA SER A 114 -10.23 -5.83 31.46
C SER A 114 -10.90 -6.90 30.60
N CYS A 115 -12.10 -7.39 30.94
CA CYS A 115 -12.73 -8.51 30.22
C CYS A 115 -13.76 -8.09 29.16
N TRP A 116 -14.45 -6.95 29.34
CA TRP A 116 -15.49 -6.51 28.41
C TRP A 116 -15.27 -5.06 27.96
N THR A 117 -15.39 -4.80 26.67
CA THR A 117 -15.36 -3.46 26.10
C THR A 117 -16.53 -3.35 25.13
N ALA A 118 -17.52 -2.53 25.45
CA ALA A 118 -18.60 -2.19 24.55
C ALA A 118 -18.13 -1.08 23.60
N ILE A 119 -18.42 -1.23 22.31
CA ILE A 119 -18.20 -0.20 21.30
C ILE A 119 -19.42 -0.18 20.39
N GLY A 120 -19.74 0.98 19.81
CA GLY A 120 -20.76 1.10 18.79
C GLY A 120 -20.48 0.12 17.65
N ALA A 121 -21.45 -0.79 17.39
CA ALA A 121 -21.35 -1.71 16.26
C ALA A 121 -21.34 -0.92 14.95
N PRO A 122 -20.36 -1.15 14.06
CA PRO A 122 -20.29 -0.54 12.74
C PRO A 122 -21.31 -1.17 11.80
N GLU A 123 -21.50 -0.58 10.61
CA GLU A 123 -22.35 -1.14 9.57
C GLU A 123 -21.88 -2.57 9.19
N PRO A 124 -22.81 -3.52 8.95
CA PRO A 124 -22.45 -4.90 8.61
C PRO A 124 -21.51 -5.04 7.41
N ARG A 125 -21.59 -4.11 6.45
CA ARG A 125 -20.75 -4.08 5.23
C ARG A 125 -19.31 -3.62 5.50
N ASP A 126 -19.11 -2.85 6.57
CA ASP A 126 -17.81 -2.34 7.02
C ASP A 126 -17.08 -3.36 7.92
N VAL A 127 -17.77 -4.42 8.36
CA VAL A 127 -17.15 -5.48 9.17
C VAL A 127 -16.34 -6.44 8.30
N VAL A 128 -15.10 -6.71 8.71
CA VAL A 128 -14.25 -7.76 8.14
C VAL A 128 -14.49 -9.05 8.91
N TRP A 129 -15.43 -9.87 8.41
CA TRP A 129 -15.88 -11.11 9.09
C TRP A 129 -14.75 -12.10 9.36
N ARG A 130 -13.76 -12.20 8.45
CA ARG A 130 -12.57 -13.05 8.62
C ARG A 130 -11.78 -12.74 9.91
N ASN A 131 -11.83 -11.49 10.36
CA ASN A 131 -11.12 -11.02 11.54
C ASN A 131 -12.05 -10.82 12.76
N ALA A 132 -13.34 -11.12 12.63
CA ALA A 132 -14.32 -10.85 13.67
C ALA A 132 -13.98 -11.61 14.97
N ALA A 133 -13.50 -12.85 14.88
CA ALA A 133 -13.18 -13.69 16.03
C ALA A 133 -11.90 -13.27 16.79
N VAL A 134 -11.06 -12.39 16.23
CA VAL A 134 -9.76 -12.03 16.83
C VAL A 134 -9.97 -11.32 18.18
N SER A 135 -9.32 -11.82 19.23
CA SER A 135 -9.39 -11.22 20.57
C SER A 135 -8.63 -9.88 20.65
N LYS A 136 -9.06 -9.00 21.56
CA LYS A 136 -8.46 -7.67 21.75
C LYS A 136 -6.97 -7.76 22.11
N ARG A 137 -6.61 -8.67 23.03
CA ARG A 137 -5.23 -8.88 23.50
C ARG A 137 -4.28 -9.30 22.38
N THR A 138 -4.70 -10.27 21.57
CA THR A 138 -3.91 -10.72 20.41
C THR A 138 -3.74 -9.60 19.40
N ARG A 139 -4.82 -8.86 19.11
CA ARG A 139 -4.78 -7.71 18.19
C ARG A 139 -3.82 -6.62 18.68
N ASP A 140 -3.85 -6.28 19.95
CA ASP A 140 -3.03 -5.21 20.51
C ASP A 140 -1.53 -5.59 20.52
N SER A 141 -1.21 -6.85 20.80
CA SER A 141 0.17 -7.37 20.67
C SER A 141 0.67 -7.33 19.21
N ARG A 142 -0.15 -7.79 18.25
CA ARG A 142 0.21 -7.75 16.81
C ARG A 142 0.36 -6.31 16.32
N ARG A 143 -0.48 -5.39 16.79
CA ARG A 143 -0.38 -3.96 16.50
C ARG A 143 0.92 -3.36 17.04
N GLY A 144 1.35 -3.78 18.24
CA GLY A 144 2.64 -3.39 18.80
C GLY A 144 3.80 -3.81 17.89
N MET A 145 3.84 -5.08 17.50
CA MET A 145 4.86 -5.61 16.58
C MET A 145 4.84 -4.91 15.21
N SER A 146 3.64 -4.72 14.64
CA SER A 146 3.45 -4.00 13.38
C SER A 146 3.94 -2.54 13.46
N ASN A 147 3.68 -1.83 14.55
CA ASN A 147 4.20 -0.47 14.74
C ASN A 147 5.74 -0.43 14.68
N VAL A 148 6.39 -1.37 15.37
CA VAL A 148 7.86 -1.46 15.40
C VAL A 148 8.39 -1.75 14.00
N LEU A 149 7.82 -2.73 13.30
CA LEU A 149 8.17 -3.07 11.92
C LEU A 149 7.99 -1.88 10.95
N LEU A 150 6.90 -1.13 11.08
CA LEU A 150 6.63 0.04 10.24
C LEU A 150 7.60 1.19 10.53
N ILE A 151 8.03 1.37 11.78
CA ILE A 151 9.08 2.36 12.12
C ILE A 151 10.43 1.95 11.51
N PHE A 152 10.82 0.68 11.62
CA PHE A 152 12.03 0.18 10.95
C PHE A 152 11.93 0.31 9.43
N GLY A 153 10.77 -0.03 8.86
CA GLY A 153 10.48 0.16 7.44
C GLY A 153 10.57 1.62 7.02
N LEU A 154 10.23 2.58 7.89
CA LEU A 154 10.36 4.01 7.63
C LEU A 154 11.81 4.44 7.48
N ALA A 155 12.71 3.94 8.33
CA ALA A 155 14.14 4.19 8.20
C ALA A 155 14.70 3.58 6.90
N PHE A 156 14.31 2.33 6.61
CA PHE A 156 14.72 1.62 5.40
C PHE A 156 14.17 2.24 4.11
N TRP A 157 13.02 2.93 4.17
CA TRP A 157 12.38 3.59 3.03
C TRP A 157 13.26 4.64 2.34
N SER A 158 14.25 5.17 3.06
CA SER A 158 15.22 6.13 2.49
C SER A 158 16.09 5.50 1.40
N VAL A 159 16.37 4.20 1.49
CA VAL A 159 17.21 3.45 0.55
C VAL A 159 16.62 3.41 -0.87
N PRO A 160 15.38 2.94 -1.09
CA PRO A 160 14.81 2.95 -2.43
C PRO A 160 14.69 4.37 -2.97
N VAL A 161 14.27 5.36 -2.16
CA VAL A 161 14.17 6.76 -2.61
C VAL A 161 15.52 7.30 -3.10
N TRP A 162 16.61 6.97 -2.41
CA TRP A 162 17.97 7.32 -2.84
C TRP A 162 18.37 6.62 -4.15
N LEU A 163 18.12 5.31 -4.28
CA LEU A 163 18.42 4.55 -5.50
C LEU A 163 17.73 5.16 -6.74
N LEU A 164 16.50 5.63 -6.60
CA LEU A 164 15.77 6.30 -7.67
C LEU A 164 16.48 7.55 -8.19
N ARG A 165 17.14 8.32 -7.31
CA ARG A 165 17.93 9.49 -7.70
C ARG A 165 19.20 9.08 -8.44
N GLY A 166 19.85 8.00 -8.01
CA GLY A 166 21.05 7.46 -8.67
C GLY A 166 20.78 7.04 -10.11
N VAL A 167 19.61 6.42 -10.39
CA VAL A 167 19.22 6.00 -11.75
C VAL A 167 19.22 7.15 -12.77
N ALA A 168 18.91 8.38 -12.35
CA ALA A 168 18.92 9.54 -13.24
C ALA A 168 20.32 9.95 -13.73
N HIS A 169 21.38 9.60 -12.99
CA HIS A 169 22.76 10.01 -13.26
C HIS A 169 23.54 9.00 -14.13
N ILE A 170 23.08 7.75 -14.24
CA ILE A 170 23.83 6.67 -14.92
C ILE A 170 23.83 6.82 -16.46
N ASN A 171 22.96 7.66 -17.03
CA ASN A 171 22.77 7.81 -18.48
C ASN A 171 23.71 8.82 -19.17
N ASP A 172 24.88 9.10 -18.59
CA ASP A 172 25.91 9.97 -19.18
C ASP A 172 26.88 9.24 -20.13
N GLY A 173 26.66 7.95 -20.37
CA GLY A 173 27.44 7.16 -21.33
C GLY A 173 27.30 7.64 -22.78
N GLN A 174 28.42 7.59 -23.52
CA GLN A 174 28.59 8.05 -24.90
C GLN A 174 27.51 7.48 -25.85
N ALA A 175 26.52 8.29 -26.22
CA ALA A 175 25.58 7.96 -27.29
C ALA A 175 25.40 9.16 -28.22
N GLN A 176 25.24 8.82 -29.50
CA GLN A 176 25.24 9.64 -30.72
C GLN A 176 24.80 11.10 -30.54
N GLN A 177 25.66 12.00 -31.02
CA GLN A 177 25.44 13.44 -31.00
C GLN A 177 24.29 13.82 -31.96
N GLY A 178 23.32 14.58 -31.45
CA GLY A 178 22.21 15.10 -32.24
C GLY A 178 21.15 15.77 -31.38
N LEU A 179 20.61 16.91 -31.83
CA LEU A 179 19.66 17.75 -31.08
C LEU A 179 18.45 16.97 -30.54
N PHE A 180 17.95 16.00 -31.30
CA PHE A 180 16.83 15.14 -30.90
C PHE A 180 17.18 14.22 -29.72
N TRP A 181 18.36 13.59 -29.76
CA TRP A 181 18.80 12.66 -28.72
C TRP A 181 19.12 13.36 -27.41
N ASP A 182 19.59 14.60 -27.46
CA ASP A 182 19.85 15.41 -26.27
C ASP A 182 18.54 15.82 -25.57
N VAL A 183 17.49 16.18 -26.34
CA VAL A 183 16.16 16.47 -25.80
C VAL A 183 15.55 15.22 -25.17
N VAL A 184 15.59 14.08 -25.86
CA VAL A 184 15.07 12.81 -25.34
C VAL A 184 15.82 12.40 -24.07
N ARG A 185 17.16 12.50 -24.04
CA ARG A 185 17.98 12.18 -22.86
C ARG A 185 17.62 13.06 -21.67
N SER A 186 17.48 14.38 -21.89
CA SER A 186 17.10 15.33 -20.84
C SER A 186 15.71 15.01 -20.27
N LEU A 187 14.74 14.72 -21.14
CA LEU A 187 13.39 14.32 -20.72
C LEU A 187 13.42 13.00 -19.95
N THR A 188 14.10 11.97 -20.44
CA THR A 188 14.18 10.66 -19.76
C THR A 188 14.80 10.79 -18.37
N LYS A 189 15.89 11.57 -18.21
CA LYS A 189 16.53 11.80 -16.91
C LYS A 189 15.59 12.41 -15.87
N VAL A 190 14.68 13.26 -16.31
CA VAL A 190 13.72 13.95 -15.43
C VAL A 190 12.49 13.07 -15.17
N TRP A 191 11.92 12.46 -16.19
CA TRP A 191 10.65 11.72 -16.09
C TRP A 191 10.79 10.32 -15.48
N VAL A 192 11.89 9.60 -15.71
CA VAL A 192 12.12 8.25 -15.16
C VAL A 192 12.12 8.21 -13.62
N PRO A 193 12.92 9.01 -12.91
CA PRO A 193 12.93 8.95 -11.43
C PRO A 193 11.58 9.37 -10.84
N ILE A 194 10.88 10.33 -11.47
CA ILE A 194 9.57 10.80 -11.00
C ILE A 194 8.51 9.71 -11.18
N THR A 195 8.45 9.08 -12.34
CA THR A 195 7.48 8.00 -12.63
C THR A 195 7.73 6.77 -11.76
N LEU A 196 9.00 6.40 -11.55
CA LEU A 196 9.36 5.28 -10.68
C LEU A 196 9.06 5.58 -9.20
N LEU A 197 9.26 6.82 -8.75
CA LEU A 197 8.85 7.26 -7.42
C LEU A 197 7.32 7.21 -7.24
N LEU A 198 6.55 7.66 -8.23
CA LEU A 198 5.09 7.60 -8.21
C LEU A 198 4.58 6.16 -8.13
N LEU A 199 5.19 5.25 -8.90
CA LEU A 199 4.88 3.83 -8.86
C LEU A 199 5.15 3.24 -7.47
N LEU A 200 6.32 3.52 -6.91
CA LEU A 200 6.71 3.04 -5.59
C LEU A 200 5.72 3.55 -4.51
N GLN A 201 5.32 4.81 -4.59
CA GLN A 201 4.33 5.40 -3.67
C GLN A 201 2.92 4.85 -3.87
N ARG A 202 2.55 4.44 -5.09
CA ARG A 202 1.27 3.79 -5.38
C ARG A 202 1.20 2.40 -4.76
N MET A 203 2.31 1.67 -4.69
CA MET A 203 2.37 0.33 -4.08
C MET A 203 2.30 0.36 -2.55
N LEU A 204 2.82 1.41 -1.93
CA LEU A 204 2.86 1.55 -0.48
C LEU A 204 1.49 1.44 0.24
N PRO A 205 0.41 2.15 -0.15
CA PRO A 205 -0.87 2.05 0.54
C PRO A 205 -1.48 0.64 0.47
N PHE A 206 -1.28 -0.07 -0.65
CA PHE A 206 -1.71 -1.48 -0.78
C PHE A 206 -0.95 -2.39 0.19
N ALA A 207 0.37 -2.22 0.30
CA ALA A 207 1.17 -2.98 1.25
C ALA A 207 0.74 -2.74 2.71
N LEU A 208 0.50 -1.47 3.06
CA LEU A 208 0.05 -1.09 4.41
C LEU A 208 -1.36 -1.62 4.72
N GLU A 209 -2.26 -1.64 3.74
CA GLU A 209 -3.59 -2.20 3.87
C GLU A 209 -3.55 -3.72 4.09
N LEU A 210 -2.73 -4.45 3.34
CA LEU A 210 -2.51 -5.88 3.53
C LEU A 210 -2.00 -6.21 4.93
N VAL A 211 -1.03 -5.45 5.44
CA VAL A 211 -0.52 -5.63 6.81
C VAL A 211 -1.60 -5.33 7.85
N ALA A 212 -2.38 -4.26 7.67
CA ALA A 212 -3.42 -3.87 8.61
C ALA A 212 -4.62 -4.84 8.62
N GLN A 213 -4.96 -5.42 7.47
CA GLN A 213 -6.05 -6.38 7.34
C GLN A 213 -5.65 -7.79 7.79
N GLU A 214 -4.59 -8.35 7.22
CA GLU A 214 -4.27 -9.78 7.40
C GLU A 214 -3.42 -10.05 8.64
N TYR A 215 -2.48 -9.14 8.97
CA TYR A 215 -1.61 -9.31 10.14
C TYR A 215 -2.20 -8.69 11.41
N GLU A 216 -2.49 -7.39 11.40
CA GLU A 216 -3.04 -6.71 12.59
C GLU A 216 -4.44 -7.22 12.94
N GLY A 217 -5.23 -7.72 11.97
CA GLY A 217 -6.54 -8.32 12.22
C GLY A 217 -7.60 -7.29 12.63
N HIS A 218 -7.61 -6.12 11.98
CA HIS A 218 -8.65 -5.12 12.23
C HIS A 218 -10.04 -5.62 11.79
N LYS A 219 -11.05 -5.31 12.59
CA LYS A 219 -12.44 -5.77 12.40
C LYS A 219 -13.28 -4.87 11.49
N VAL A 220 -12.81 -3.65 11.20
CA VAL A 220 -13.58 -2.60 10.54
C VAL A 220 -12.76 -2.03 9.39
N LYS A 221 -13.29 -2.01 8.16
CA LYS A 221 -12.58 -1.54 6.97
C LYS A 221 -12.26 -0.05 7.08
N SER A 222 -13.18 0.76 7.61
CA SER A 222 -12.94 2.19 7.89
C SER A 222 -11.71 2.43 8.77
N LYS A 223 -11.50 1.57 9.79
CA LYS A 223 -10.32 1.67 10.66
C LYS A 223 -9.03 1.26 9.94
N ILE A 224 -9.09 0.28 9.06
CA ILE A 224 -7.97 -0.15 8.21
C ILE A 224 -7.57 0.99 7.27
N CYS A 225 -8.54 1.61 6.60
CA CYS A 225 -8.30 2.74 5.70
C CYS A 225 -7.63 3.91 6.43
N LEU A 226 -8.18 4.36 7.56
CA LEU A 226 -7.59 5.44 8.37
C LEU A 226 -6.19 5.11 8.93
N ARG A 227 -5.93 3.83 9.18
CA ARG A 227 -4.63 3.35 9.64
C ARG A 227 -3.60 3.38 8.50
N SER A 228 -3.95 2.84 7.34
CA SER A 228 -3.12 2.86 6.13
C SER A 228 -2.82 4.30 5.72
N LEU A 229 -3.82 5.18 5.68
CA LEU A 229 -3.67 6.59 5.36
C LEU A 229 -2.68 7.30 6.29
N ARG A 230 -2.80 7.11 7.62
CA ARG A 230 -1.89 7.74 8.59
C ARG A 230 -0.45 7.26 8.47
N TRP A 231 -0.22 5.99 8.14
CA TRP A 231 1.15 5.51 7.89
C TRP A 231 1.67 6.00 6.55
N ASN A 232 0.85 5.92 5.50
CA ASN A 232 1.20 6.40 4.17
C ASN A 232 1.65 7.88 4.20
N LEU A 233 0.89 8.73 4.91
CA LEU A 233 1.24 10.14 5.11
C LEU A 233 2.62 10.30 5.77
N ARG A 234 2.95 9.50 6.79
CA ARG A 234 4.28 9.52 7.43
C ARG A 234 5.40 9.11 6.47
N TYR A 235 5.20 8.09 5.64
CA TYR A 235 6.16 7.71 4.60
C TYR A 235 6.31 8.80 3.51
N GLN A 236 5.23 9.48 3.13
CA GLN A 236 5.30 10.60 2.19
C GLN A 236 6.11 11.77 2.78
N PHE A 237 5.86 12.14 4.03
CA PHE A 237 6.66 13.16 4.73
C PHE A 237 8.13 12.78 4.79
N MET A 238 8.46 11.52 5.12
CA MET A 238 9.84 11.06 5.10
C MET A 238 10.46 11.09 3.71
N THR A 239 9.71 10.78 2.66
CA THR A 239 10.20 10.87 1.29
C THR A 239 10.61 12.31 0.93
N VAL A 240 9.79 13.30 1.31
CA VAL A 240 10.12 14.72 1.09
C VAL A 240 11.33 15.14 1.92
N PHE A 241 11.39 14.72 3.18
CA PHE A 241 12.50 15.03 4.08
C PHE A 241 13.84 14.44 3.60
N VAL A 242 13.84 13.16 3.21
CA VAL A 242 14.99 12.50 2.59
C VAL A 242 15.38 13.23 1.31
N ASN A 243 14.42 13.61 0.47
CA ASN A 243 14.71 14.36 -0.74
C ASN A 243 15.35 15.73 -0.48
N LEU A 244 15.00 16.39 0.63
CA LEU A 244 15.57 17.66 1.04
C LEU A 244 17.01 17.51 1.54
N ILE A 245 17.27 16.53 2.41
CA ILE A 245 18.61 16.24 2.94
C ILE A 245 19.55 15.73 1.85
N LEU A 246 19.08 14.85 0.97
CA LEU A 246 19.89 14.36 -0.14
C LEU A 246 20.18 15.45 -1.18
N GLY A 247 19.41 16.55 -1.21
CA GLY A 247 19.69 17.71 -2.06
C GLY A 247 20.88 18.53 -1.57
N SER A 248 21.04 18.65 -0.24
CA SER A 248 22.07 19.48 0.39
C SER A 248 23.50 18.97 0.27
N LEU A 249 23.66 17.69 -0.05
CA LEU A 249 24.95 17.07 -0.22
C LEU A 249 25.23 17.05 -1.72
N HIS A 250 25.81 18.14 -2.22
CA HIS A 250 25.96 18.40 -3.65
C HIS A 250 26.98 17.48 -4.36
N GLU A 251 27.48 16.44 -3.70
CA GLU A 251 28.39 15.43 -4.26
C GLU A 251 27.97 14.02 -3.81
N VAL A 252 26.86 13.51 -4.35
CA VAL A 252 26.49 12.10 -4.14
C VAL A 252 26.53 11.38 -5.47
N ASN A 253 27.76 11.20 -5.96
CA ASN A 253 28.06 10.29 -7.05
C ASN A 253 28.32 8.87 -6.52
N GLU A 254 28.17 8.62 -5.21
CA GLU A 254 28.52 7.34 -4.61
C GLU A 254 27.51 6.85 -3.57
N PHE A 255 27.48 5.52 -3.44
CA PHE A 255 26.81 4.71 -2.43
C PHE A 255 26.97 5.21 -0.97
N ASN A 256 28.00 6.01 -0.71
CA ASN A 256 28.32 6.61 0.59
C ASN A 256 27.40 7.78 1.02
N GLY A 257 26.53 8.29 0.14
CA GLY A 257 25.66 9.44 0.45
C GLY A 257 24.63 9.20 1.57
N LEU A 258 24.10 7.98 1.67
CA LEU A 258 23.17 7.59 2.73
C LEU A 258 23.86 7.56 4.11
N THR A 259 25.03 6.93 4.20
CA THR A 259 25.83 6.89 5.43
C THR A 259 26.29 8.28 5.87
N ASN A 260 26.68 9.12 4.91
CA ASN A 260 27.05 10.50 5.19
C ASN A 260 25.84 11.30 5.70
N SER A 261 24.66 11.14 5.08
CA SER A 261 23.40 11.79 5.50
C SER A 261 22.97 11.42 6.93
N PHE A 262 23.09 10.15 7.33
CA PHE A 262 22.83 9.75 8.71
C PHE A 262 23.89 10.27 9.69
N ALA A 263 25.15 10.41 9.25
CA ALA A 263 26.22 11.06 10.02
C ALA A 263 26.05 12.59 10.17
N PHE A 264 25.13 13.21 9.42
CA PHE A 264 24.73 14.60 9.65
C PHE A 264 23.77 14.77 10.85
N LEU A 265 23.02 13.74 11.26
CA LEU A 265 22.05 13.80 12.37
C LEU A 265 22.63 14.33 13.71
N PRO A 266 23.84 13.92 14.15
CA PRO A 266 24.46 14.47 15.34
C PRO A 266 24.86 15.94 15.18
N ARG A 267 25.28 16.37 13.97
CA ARG A 267 25.72 17.74 13.70
C ARG A 267 24.56 18.75 13.78
N PHE A 268 23.35 18.35 13.37
CA PHE A 268 22.13 19.15 13.52
C PHE A 268 21.81 19.51 14.97
N ALA A 269 22.18 18.66 15.93
CA ALA A 269 21.92 18.90 17.35
C ALA A 269 22.92 19.90 17.98
N LEU A 270 24.12 20.04 17.40
CA LEU A 270 25.20 20.88 17.93
C LEU A 270 25.26 22.27 17.26
N HIS A 271 24.88 22.40 15.99
CA HIS A 271 24.93 23.67 15.26
C HIS A 271 23.62 23.97 14.50
N PRO A 272 22.64 24.66 15.14
CA PRO A 272 21.35 24.98 14.52
C PRO A 272 21.45 25.99 13.36
N GLU A 273 22.56 26.73 13.27
CA GLU A 273 22.78 27.75 12.24
C GLU A 273 23.11 27.14 10.86
N GLU A 274 23.74 25.97 10.82
CA GLU A 274 24.02 25.27 9.55
C GLU A 274 22.75 24.74 8.90
N VAL A 275 21.77 24.34 9.72
CA VAL A 275 20.47 23.80 9.29
C VAL A 275 19.69 24.83 8.50
N THR A 276 19.63 26.07 9.01
CA THR A 276 18.89 27.15 8.38
C THR A 276 19.59 27.62 7.10
N ARG A 277 20.93 27.58 7.06
CA ARG A 277 21.71 27.87 5.84
C ARG A 277 21.45 26.83 4.75
N ILE A 278 21.54 25.55 5.08
CA ILE A 278 21.27 24.45 4.15
C ILE A 278 19.82 24.49 3.64
N LEU A 279 18.86 24.72 4.55
CA LEU A 279 17.46 24.80 4.19
C LEU A 279 17.20 25.97 3.21
N ARG A 280 17.84 27.13 3.44
CA ARG A 280 17.72 28.28 2.55
C ARG A 280 18.19 27.97 1.13
N ASP A 281 19.31 27.27 1.00
CA ASP A 281 19.93 27.02 -0.30
C ASP A 281 19.23 25.88 -1.06
N GLU A 282 18.72 24.87 -0.34
CA GLU A 282 18.13 23.67 -0.96
C GLU A 282 16.62 23.72 -1.16
N VAL A 283 15.87 24.49 -0.36
CA VAL A 283 14.41 24.59 -0.52
C VAL A 283 14.02 25.04 -1.92
N PRO A 284 14.62 26.08 -2.54
CA PRO A 284 14.28 26.48 -3.90
C PRO A 284 14.56 25.38 -4.94
N ARG A 285 15.66 24.64 -4.77
CA ARG A 285 16.05 23.56 -5.70
C ARG A 285 15.09 22.38 -5.62
N VAL A 286 14.75 21.95 -4.40
CA VAL A 286 13.81 20.86 -4.15
C VAL A 286 12.38 21.28 -4.53
N ALA A 287 12.02 22.54 -4.40
CA ALA A 287 10.72 23.07 -4.82
C ALA A 287 10.47 22.84 -6.31
N ASN A 288 11.47 23.06 -7.18
CA ASN A 288 11.32 22.79 -8.61
C ASN A 288 11.02 21.31 -8.90
N TYR A 289 11.76 20.39 -8.26
CA TYR A 289 11.49 18.95 -8.35
C TYR A 289 10.09 18.59 -7.82
N PHE A 290 9.68 19.19 -6.70
CA PHE A 290 8.39 18.93 -6.07
C PHE A 290 7.21 19.43 -6.92
N ILE A 291 7.34 20.61 -7.53
CA ILE A 291 6.34 21.15 -8.46
C ILE A 291 6.18 20.18 -9.63
N LEU A 292 7.28 19.73 -10.23
CA LEU A 292 7.23 18.79 -11.35
C LEU A 292 6.63 17.44 -10.95
N TYR A 293 6.97 16.94 -9.76
CA TYR A 293 6.36 15.74 -9.18
C TYR A 293 4.84 15.91 -8.99
N CYS A 294 4.38 17.05 -8.47
CA CYS A 294 2.95 17.34 -8.31
C CYS A 294 2.24 17.42 -9.66
N CYS A 295 2.82 18.11 -10.64
CA CYS A 295 2.31 18.18 -12.00
C CYS A 295 2.22 16.79 -12.65
N ALA A 296 3.27 15.98 -12.54
CA ALA A 296 3.28 14.60 -13.05
C ALA A 296 2.23 13.73 -12.34
N ARG A 297 2.08 13.86 -11.02
CA ARG A 297 1.09 13.11 -10.25
C ARG A 297 -0.32 13.44 -10.68
N VAL A 298 -0.67 14.72 -10.77
CA VAL A 298 -1.99 15.17 -11.22
C VAL A 298 -2.22 14.74 -12.67
N GLY A 299 -1.24 14.98 -13.54
CA GLY A 299 -1.30 14.68 -14.97
C GLY A 299 -1.38 13.19 -15.30
N ILE A 300 -0.81 12.29 -14.49
CA ILE A 300 -0.89 10.84 -14.70
C ILE A 300 -2.10 10.23 -13.98
N THR A 301 -2.36 10.65 -12.73
CA THR A 301 -3.36 9.98 -11.88
C THR A 301 -4.79 10.26 -12.34
N LEU A 302 -5.13 11.52 -12.70
CA LEU A 302 -6.47 11.87 -13.16
C LEU A 302 -6.91 11.10 -14.42
N PRO A 303 -6.15 11.10 -15.52
CA PRO A 303 -6.55 10.36 -16.71
C PRO A 303 -6.57 8.86 -16.44
N PHE A 304 -5.66 8.34 -15.61
CA PHE A 304 -5.69 6.92 -15.24
C PHE A 304 -6.96 6.56 -14.45
N LEU A 305 -7.37 7.40 -13.49
CA LEU A 305 -8.56 7.15 -12.68
C LEU A 305 -9.85 7.27 -13.50
N LEU A 306 -9.89 8.19 -14.46
CA LEU A 306 -11.01 8.37 -15.38
C LEU A 306 -11.09 7.25 -16.43
N ALA A 307 -9.94 6.79 -16.93
CA ALA A 307 -9.86 5.69 -17.90
C ALA A 307 -10.12 4.33 -17.27
N TRP A 308 -9.80 4.13 -15.99
CA TRP A 308 -9.94 2.86 -15.29
C TRP A 308 -11.35 2.22 -15.39
N PRO A 309 -12.46 2.91 -15.04
CA PRO A 309 -13.80 2.33 -15.16
C PRO A 309 -14.19 2.04 -16.61
N LEU A 310 -13.73 2.87 -17.56
CA LEU A 310 -13.97 2.66 -18.99
C LEU A 310 -13.25 1.40 -19.49
N LEU A 311 -11.97 1.24 -19.15
CA LEU A 311 -11.17 0.06 -19.47
C LEU A 311 -11.72 -1.22 -18.84
N TRP A 312 -12.23 -1.11 -17.61
CA TRP A 312 -12.89 -2.24 -16.94
C TRP A 312 -14.17 -2.66 -17.68
N SER A 313 -15.00 -1.68 -18.07
CA SER A 313 -16.25 -1.94 -18.79
C SER A 313 -16.04 -2.54 -20.20
N THR A 314 -14.94 -2.22 -20.88
CA THR A 314 -14.59 -2.80 -22.17
C THR A 314 -13.95 -4.18 -22.03
N CYS A 315 -13.24 -4.45 -20.93
CA CYS A 315 -12.65 -5.77 -20.66
C CYS A 315 -13.68 -6.81 -20.19
N GLN A 316 -14.84 -6.38 -19.67
CA GLN A 316 -15.95 -7.27 -19.32
C GLN A 316 -16.86 -7.66 -20.50
N ARG A 317 -16.74 -6.99 -21.66
CA ARG A 317 -17.46 -7.36 -22.90
C ARG A 317 -16.66 -8.36 -23.72
#